data_AF-A0A966GGZ5-F1
#
_entry.id   AF-A0A966GGZ5-F1
#
_cell.length_a   1.000
_cell.length_b   1.000
_cell.length_c   1.000
_cell.angle_alpha   90.00
_cell.angle_beta   90.00
_cell.angle_gamma   90.00
#
_symmetry.space_group_name_H-M   'P 1'
#
loop_
_entity.id
_entity.type
_entity.pdbx_description
1 polymer ?
#
loop_
_entity_poly.entity_id
_entity_poly.type
_entity_poly.pdbx_seq_one_letter_code
_entity_poly.pdbx_strand_id
1 'polypeptide(L)'
;MFRREIAALDARDHANAARMQGWYLCPCCRFPTLTAREAYEVCPLCLWEDDGHDDIDAQALPPDSPNGRSLTAARRNFADHFDQFDAGTGPTSVTAPSRARANLLAYVARVRAGEKLGIEPFHTLLAACDD
;
A
#
# COMPACT_ATOMS: atom_id res chain seq x y z
N MET A 1 -34.42 21.88 -6.03
CA MET A 1 -34.06 20.50 -6.42
C MET A 1 -32.91 20.51 -7.43
N PHE A 2 -31.77 21.14 -7.15
CA PHE A 2 -30.48 20.89 -7.83
C PHE A 2 -29.39 21.53 -6.97
N ARG A 3 -28.99 20.83 -5.90
CA ARG A 3 -27.81 21.19 -5.09
C ARG A 3 -26.58 20.90 -5.93
N ARG A 4 -26.08 21.93 -6.60
CA ARG A 4 -24.83 21.96 -7.37
C ARG A 4 -23.61 22.30 -6.47
N GLU A 5 -23.55 21.76 -5.26
CA GLU A 5 -22.53 22.18 -4.27
C GLU A 5 -21.80 21.04 -3.55
N ILE A 6 -21.79 19.82 -4.09
CA ILE A 6 -20.88 18.74 -3.61
C ILE A 6 -20.23 18.05 -4.80
N ALA A 7 -19.48 18.82 -5.58
CA ALA A 7 -18.59 18.28 -6.61
C ALA A 7 -17.22 18.99 -6.60
N ALA A 8 -16.92 19.77 -5.56
CA ALA A 8 -15.74 20.63 -5.49
C ALA A 8 -15.05 20.66 -4.11
N LEU A 9 -15.28 19.66 -3.24
CA LEU A 9 -14.68 19.61 -1.90
C LEU A 9 -13.86 18.35 -1.56
N ASP A 10 -13.68 17.40 -2.49
CA ASP A 10 -12.90 16.17 -2.21
C ASP A 10 -11.81 15.87 -3.24
N ALA A 11 -11.23 16.91 -3.85
CA ALA A 11 -9.89 16.76 -4.42
C ALA A 11 -8.90 16.68 -3.25
N ARG A 12 -8.77 15.50 -2.65
CA ARG A 12 -7.77 15.17 -1.63
C ARG A 12 -6.38 15.24 -2.26
N ASP A 13 -5.86 16.45 -2.41
CA ASP A 13 -4.48 16.84 -2.73
C ASP A 13 -3.63 15.82 -3.54
N HIS A 14 -4.17 15.28 -4.64
CA HIS A 14 -3.53 14.24 -5.47
C HIS A 14 -2.21 14.69 -6.09
N ALA A 15 -2.04 16.00 -6.27
CA ALA A 15 -0.83 16.59 -6.85
C ALA A 15 0.41 16.44 -5.93
N ASN A 16 0.21 16.22 -4.62
CA ASN A 16 1.27 16.10 -3.62
C ASN A 16 1.48 14.66 -3.13
N ALA A 17 0.77 13.67 -3.68
CA ALA A 17 1.03 12.28 -3.33
C ALA A 17 2.49 11.92 -3.64
N ALA A 18 3.21 11.52 -2.61
CA ALA A 18 4.63 11.22 -2.71
C ALA A 18 4.88 10.15 -3.79
N ARG A 19 5.87 10.41 -4.65
CA ARG A 19 6.26 9.51 -5.73
C ARG A 19 7.78 9.40 -5.84
N MET A 20 8.27 8.26 -6.30
CA MET A 20 9.68 8.00 -6.54
C MET A 20 9.87 7.40 -7.92
N GLN A 21 10.65 8.08 -8.77
CA GLN A 21 11.01 7.61 -10.12
C GLN A 21 9.83 7.07 -10.95
N GLY A 22 8.70 7.78 -10.92
CA GLY A 22 7.50 7.45 -11.71
C GLY A 22 6.43 6.63 -10.98
N TRP A 23 6.71 6.14 -9.76
CA TRP A 23 5.79 5.31 -8.99
C TRP A 23 5.28 6.05 -7.75
N TYR A 24 4.00 5.91 -7.45
CA TYR A 24 3.39 6.48 -6.26
C TYR A 24 3.66 5.60 -5.03
N LEU A 25 3.87 6.26 -3.88
CA LEU A 25 4.02 5.56 -2.62
C LEU A 25 2.67 5.04 -2.15
N CYS A 26 2.60 3.75 -1.82
CA CYS A 26 1.43 3.17 -1.16
C CYS A 26 1.17 3.89 0.18
N PRO A 27 -0.08 4.22 0.54
CA PRO A 27 -0.38 4.99 1.74
C PRO A 27 -0.14 4.16 3.01
N CYS A 28 -0.18 2.83 2.88
CA CYS A 28 0.12 1.89 3.96
C CYS A 28 1.63 1.71 4.13
N CYS A 29 2.32 1.09 3.17
CA CYS A 29 3.72 0.69 3.36
C CYS A 29 4.75 1.77 3.01
N ARG A 30 4.34 2.84 2.32
CA ARG A 30 5.19 3.93 1.82
C ARG A 30 6.30 3.49 0.85
N PHE A 31 6.21 2.29 0.26
CA PHE A 31 7.05 1.88 -0.87
C PHE A 31 6.43 2.34 -2.20
N PRO A 32 7.26 2.62 -3.22
CA PRO A 32 6.81 3.05 -4.55
C PRO A 32 6.24 1.87 -5.32
N THR A 33 5.00 1.50 -5.06
CA THR A 33 4.39 0.29 -5.62
C THR A 33 3.21 0.56 -6.52
N LEU A 34 2.66 1.78 -6.50
CA LEU A 34 1.41 2.10 -7.20
C LEU A 34 1.71 2.86 -8.50
N THR A 35 1.00 2.51 -9.58
CA THR A 35 1.05 3.21 -10.87
C THR A 35 0.25 4.51 -10.85
N ALA A 36 -0.81 4.56 -10.04
CA ALA A 36 -1.67 5.74 -9.84
C ALA A 36 -2.18 5.79 -8.39
N ARG A 37 -2.68 6.96 -7.97
CA ARG A 37 -3.38 7.13 -6.68
C ARG A 37 -4.88 7.05 -6.87
N GLU A 38 -5.56 6.51 -5.87
CA GLU A 38 -7.02 6.36 -5.79
C GLU A 38 -7.61 5.61 -6.99
N ALA A 39 -6.81 4.73 -7.57
CA ALA A 39 -7.15 3.95 -8.75
C ALA A 39 -7.59 2.52 -8.39
N TYR A 40 -7.86 2.25 -7.11
CA TYR A 40 -8.20 0.92 -6.58
C TYR A 40 -7.12 -0.13 -6.86
N GLU A 41 -5.86 0.31 -7.05
CA GLU A 41 -4.73 -0.58 -7.23
C GLU A 41 -4.37 -1.21 -5.88
N VAL A 42 -4.23 -2.54 -5.87
CA VAL A 42 -3.76 -3.28 -4.70
C VAL A 42 -2.24 -3.27 -4.70
N CYS A 43 -1.64 -2.73 -3.62
CA CYS A 43 -0.20 -2.72 -3.43
C CYS A 43 0.35 -4.17 -3.41
N PRO A 44 1.19 -4.60 -4.36
CA PRO A 44 1.70 -5.98 -4.40
C PRO A 44 2.59 -6.35 -3.20
N LEU A 45 3.13 -5.34 -2.51
CA LEU A 45 3.94 -5.55 -1.31
C LEU A 45 3.06 -5.84 -0.08
N CYS A 46 2.32 -4.83 0.37
CA CYS A 46 1.58 -4.90 1.64
C CYS A 46 0.12 -5.32 1.49
N LEU A 47 -0.37 -5.42 0.26
CA LEU A 47 -1.73 -5.83 -0.12
C LEU A 47 -2.84 -4.83 0.20
N TRP A 48 -2.52 -3.59 0.57
CA TRP A 48 -3.48 -2.48 0.72
C TRP A 48 -4.07 -2.06 -0.64
N GLU A 49 -5.40 -2.03 -0.75
CA GLU A 49 -6.12 -1.45 -1.89
C GLU A 49 -6.19 0.07 -1.75
N ASP A 50 -5.73 0.78 -2.77
CA ASP A 50 -5.75 2.24 -2.81
C ASP A 50 -7.12 2.81 -3.20
N ASP A 51 -8.05 2.76 -2.25
CA ASP A 51 -9.43 3.22 -2.36
C ASP A 51 -9.63 4.74 -2.11
N GLY A 52 -8.52 5.48 -1.92
CA GLY A 52 -8.53 6.90 -1.57
C GLY A 52 -8.42 7.22 -0.08
N HIS A 53 -8.34 6.21 0.80
CA HIS A 53 -7.95 6.45 2.19
C HIS A 53 -6.47 6.87 2.28
N ASP A 54 -6.22 7.93 3.04
CA ASP A 54 -4.88 8.49 3.28
C ASP A 54 -4.77 9.08 4.70
N ASP A 55 -3.79 9.96 4.94
CA ASP A 55 -3.46 10.47 6.26
C ASP A 55 -4.61 11.16 6.99
N ILE A 56 -5.47 11.89 6.27
CA ILE A 56 -6.57 12.66 6.86
C ILE A 56 -7.65 11.77 7.49
N ASP A 57 -7.86 10.58 6.93
CA ASP A 57 -8.86 9.61 7.37
C ASP A 57 -8.20 8.29 7.80
N ALA A 58 -6.92 8.31 8.16
CA ALA A 58 -6.16 7.11 8.45
C ALA A 58 -6.70 6.29 9.63
N GLN A 59 -7.50 6.88 10.51
CA GLN A 59 -8.13 6.21 11.65
C GLN A 59 -9.55 5.73 11.35
N ALA A 60 -10.16 6.23 10.28
CA ALA A 60 -11.49 5.83 9.87
C ALA A 60 -11.48 4.37 9.39
N LEU A 61 -12.60 3.69 9.64
CA LEU A 61 -12.92 2.39 9.05
C LEU A 61 -14.38 2.43 8.60
N PRO A 62 -14.65 2.85 7.36
CA PRO A 62 -15.99 2.79 6.80
C PRO A 62 -16.51 1.36 6.79
N PRO A 63 -17.82 1.13 7.01
CA PRO A 63 -18.41 -0.21 7.04
C PRO A 63 -18.11 -1.07 5.80
N ASP A 64 -17.99 -0.43 4.63
CA ASP A 64 -17.74 -1.09 3.34
C ASP A 64 -16.29 -0.92 2.87
N SER A 65 -15.35 -0.69 3.80
CA SER A 65 -13.93 -0.54 3.43
C SER A 65 -13.41 -1.86 2.82
N PRO A 66 -12.82 -1.82 1.60
CA PRO A 66 -12.30 -3.01 0.93
C PRO A 66 -11.12 -3.65 1.68
N ASN A 67 -10.42 -2.85 2.49
CA ASN A 67 -9.27 -3.30 3.27
C ASN A 67 -9.68 -3.98 4.59
N GLY A 68 -10.92 -3.80 5.06
CA GLY A 68 -11.44 -4.38 6.30
C GLY A 68 -10.76 -3.87 7.58
N ARG A 69 -9.94 -2.81 7.49
CA ARG A 69 -9.21 -2.19 8.60
C ARG A 69 -8.83 -0.75 8.30
N SER A 70 -8.57 0.03 9.34
CA SER A 70 -8.08 1.40 9.15
C SER A 70 -6.64 1.40 8.62
N LEU A 71 -6.29 2.46 7.90
CA LEU A 71 -4.92 2.66 7.38
C LEU A 71 -3.89 2.72 8.52
N THR A 72 -4.27 3.25 9.67
CA THR A 72 -3.43 3.27 10.89
C THR A 72 -3.12 1.86 11.38
N ALA A 73 -4.12 0.96 11.38
CA ALA A 73 -3.90 -0.44 11.75
C ALA A 73 -3.00 -1.14 10.71
N ALA A 74 -3.29 -0.97 9.42
CA ALA A 74 -2.49 -1.54 8.35
C ALA A 74 -1.03 -1.08 8.37
N ARG A 75 -0.76 0.20 8.68
CA ARG A 75 0.61 0.72 8.86
C ARG A 75 1.35 0.06 10.02
N ARG A 76 0.66 -0.18 11.14
CA ARG A 76 1.23 -0.90 12.29
C ARG A 76 1.55 -2.34 11.92
N ASN A 77 0.64 -3.02 11.26
CA ASN A 77 0.82 -4.39 10.78
C ASN A 77 2.00 -4.48 9.81
N PHE A 78 2.09 -3.57 8.84
CA PHE A 78 3.21 -3.54 7.89
C PHE A 78 4.54 -3.27 8.60
N ALA A 79 4.53 -2.39 9.60
CA ALA A 79 5.71 -2.08 10.38
C ALA A 79 6.22 -3.28 11.19
N ASP A 80 5.32 -4.18 11.61
CA ASP A 80 5.60 -5.38 12.39
C ASP A 80 6.02 -6.58 11.51
N HIS A 81 5.24 -6.88 10.46
CA HIS A 81 5.40 -8.12 9.68
C HIS A 81 5.21 -7.97 8.15
N PHE A 82 5.30 -6.76 7.61
CA PHE A 82 5.37 -6.47 6.18
C PHE A 82 4.12 -6.72 5.32
N ASP A 83 2.94 -6.81 5.92
CA ASP A 83 1.66 -6.75 5.22
C ASP A 83 0.59 -6.01 6.03
N GLN A 84 -0.58 -5.78 5.44
CA GLN A 84 -1.63 -5.02 6.11
C GLN A 84 -2.45 -5.83 7.12
N PHE A 85 -2.39 -7.17 7.12
CA PHE A 85 -3.30 -8.03 7.87
C PHE A 85 -2.92 -8.15 9.34
N ASP A 86 -3.83 -8.64 10.18
CA ASP A 86 -3.45 -8.96 11.55
C ASP A 86 -2.56 -10.21 11.53
N ALA A 87 -1.60 -10.29 12.46
CA ALA A 87 -0.63 -11.38 12.49
C ALA A 87 -1.28 -12.76 12.43
N GLY A 88 -0.84 -13.59 11.47
CA GLY A 88 -1.38 -14.94 11.25
C GLY A 88 -2.68 -14.99 10.44
N THR A 89 -3.16 -13.85 9.94
CA THR A 89 -4.33 -13.76 9.06
C THR A 89 -3.94 -13.34 7.64
N GLY A 90 -4.91 -13.30 6.72
CA GLY A 90 -4.69 -12.87 5.34
C GLY A 90 -4.61 -14.01 4.32
N PRO A 91 -4.35 -13.68 3.05
CA PRO A 91 -4.30 -14.66 1.96
C PRO A 91 -3.10 -15.60 2.09
N THR A 92 -3.06 -16.64 1.27
CA THR A 92 -1.93 -17.60 1.22
C THR A 92 -0.60 -16.92 0.90
N SER A 93 -0.60 -15.84 0.12
CA SER A 93 0.62 -15.05 -0.13
C SER A 93 1.22 -14.43 1.13
N VAL A 94 0.44 -14.25 2.20
CA VAL A 94 0.91 -13.80 3.51
C VAL A 94 1.24 -14.99 4.42
N THR A 95 0.31 -15.94 4.54
CA THR A 95 0.41 -17.04 5.51
C THR A 95 1.36 -18.18 5.08
N ALA A 96 1.65 -18.29 3.79
CA ALA A 96 2.58 -19.26 3.21
C ALA A 96 3.27 -18.66 1.95
N PRO A 97 4.19 -17.69 2.12
CA PRO A 97 4.76 -16.96 0.99
C PRO A 97 5.62 -17.85 0.08
N SER A 98 5.54 -17.59 -1.23
CA SER A 98 6.44 -18.20 -2.22
C SER A 98 7.89 -17.79 -1.98
N ARG A 99 8.85 -18.51 -2.59
CA ARG A 99 10.27 -18.12 -2.52
C ARG A 99 10.51 -16.72 -3.11
N ALA A 100 9.79 -16.36 -4.18
CA ALA A 100 9.88 -15.03 -4.78
C ALA A 100 9.43 -13.96 -3.78
N ARG A 101 8.28 -14.16 -3.11
CA ARG A 101 7.80 -13.25 -2.08
C ARG A 101 8.74 -13.18 -0.87
N ALA A 102 9.32 -14.30 -0.44
CA ALA A 102 10.34 -14.28 0.61
C ALA A 102 11.57 -13.44 0.23
N ASN A 103 12.03 -13.49 -1.03
CA ASN A 103 13.13 -12.66 -1.52
C ASN A 103 12.77 -11.17 -1.54
N LEU A 104 11.56 -10.82 -1.97
CA LEU A 104 11.03 -9.45 -1.91
C LEU A 104 11.02 -8.93 -0.46
N LEU A 105 10.47 -9.70 0.48
CA LEU A 105 10.40 -9.31 1.88
C LEU A 105 11.79 -9.15 2.50
N ALA A 106 12.75 -10.02 2.15
CA ALA A 106 14.13 -9.88 2.56
C ALA A 106 14.77 -8.57 2.03
N TYR A 107 14.51 -8.22 0.77
CA TYR A 107 14.96 -6.95 0.20
C TYR A 107 14.37 -5.74 0.95
N VAL A 108 13.06 -5.75 1.19
CA VAL A 108 12.34 -4.71 1.95
C VAL A 108 12.88 -4.57 3.37
N ALA A 109 13.21 -5.67 4.03
CA ALA A 109 13.81 -5.66 5.36
C ALA A 109 15.17 -4.95 5.37
N ARG A 110 16.04 -5.19 4.37
CA ARG A 110 17.32 -4.48 4.26
C ARG A 110 17.14 -2.99 3.99
N VAL A 111 16.18 -2.62 3.14
CA VAL A 111 15.86 -1.20 2.89
C VAL A 111 15.39 -0.50 4.17
N ARG A 112 14.53 -1.15 4.98
CA ARG A 112 14.14 -0.60 6.29
C ARG A 112 15.28 -0.55 7.30
N ALA A 113 16.27 -1.42 7.17
CA ALA A 113 17.50 -1.38 7.97
C ALA A 113 18.49 -0.29 7.50
N GLY A 114 18.17 0.47 6.45
CA GLY A 114 18.94 1.62 5.99
C GLY A 114 19.63 1.42 4.63
N GLU A 115 19.45 0.28 3.96
CA GLU A 115 19.93 0.12 2.58
C GLU A 115 19.16 1.08 1.64
N LYS A 116 19.86 1.67 0.68
CA LYS A 116 19.22 2.54 -0.32
C LYS A 116 18.30 1.71 -1.22
N LEU A 117 17.04 2.14 -1.34
CA LEU A 117 16.10 1.57 -2.30
C LEU A 117 16.58 1.79 -3.74
N GLY A 118 16.74 0.69 -4.48
CA GLY A 118 16.90 0.69 -5.93
C GLY A 118 15.57 0.37 -6.59
N ILE A 119 15.06 1.30 -7.42
CA ILE A 119 13.72 1.16 -8.02
C ILE A 119 13.65 -0.04 -8.97
N GLU A 120 14.56 -0.14 -9.94
CA GLU A 120 14.58 -1.27 -10.88
C GLU A 120 14.66 -2.64 -10.19
N PRO A 121 15.64 -2.94 -9.30
CA PRO A 121 15.70 -4.24 -8.65
C PRO A 121 14.49 -4.50 -7.73
N PHE A 122 13.91 -3.46 -7.12
CA PHE A 122 12.69 -3.59 -6.33
C PHE A 122 11.50 -4.02 -7.20
N HIS A 123 11.27 -3.37 -8.33
CA HIS A 123 10.17 -3.73 -9.23
C HIS A 123 10.37 -5.08 -9.92
N THR A 124 11.63 -5.47 -10.20
CA THR A 124 11.94 -6.82 -10.67
C THR A 124 11.56 -7.90 -9.65
N LEU A 125 11.75 -7.63 -8.34
CA LEU A 125 11.28 -8.53 -7.28
C LEU A 125 9.76 -8.54 -7.11
N LEU A 126 9.09 -7.39 -7.27
CA LEU A 126 7.63 -7.31 -7.26
C LEU A 126 7.03 -8.16 -8.38
N ALA A 127 7.49 -7.97 -9.62
CA ALA A 127 6.99 -8.69 -10.79
C ALA A 127 7.18 -10.21 -10.68
N ALA A 128 8.24 -10.67 -10.02
CA ALA A 128 8.49 -12.10 -9.79
C ALA A 128 7.52 -12.75 -8.78
N CYS A 129 6.70 -11.96 -8.06
CA CYS A 129 5.71 -12.48 -7.11
C CYS A 129 4.33 -12.74 -7.74
N ASP A 130 4.10 -12.28 -8.98
CA ASP A 130 2.82 -12.35 -9.69
C ASP A 130 2.65 -13.65 -10.52
N ASP A 131 3.62 -14.58 -10.44
CA ASP A 131 3.63 -15.93 -11.05
C ASP A 131 3.33 -17.04 -10.02
#